data_AF-N2AAS0-F1
#
_entry.id   AF-N2AAS0-F1
#
_cell.length_a   1.000
_cell.length_b   1.000
_cell.length_c   1.000
_cell.angle_alpha   90.00
_cell.angle_beta   90.00
_cell.angle_gamma   90.00
#
_symmetry.space_group_name_H-M   'P 1'
#
loop_
_entity.id
_entity.type
_entity.pdbx_description
1 polymer ?
#
loop_
_entity_poly.entity_id
_entity_poly.type
_entity_poly.pdbx_seq_one_letter_code
_entity_poly.pdbx_strand_id
1 'polypeptide(L)'
;MLIIVLTELRNITVQQVNMIQLLTYYAIGKWIVEVQQRGESRARYGSQVIKRLSEEMKKNFERGFSEDSLKNARKFYMTYKDRIDETVFNRFAVEKNETVFSLFEEKPPFIVSWSHYLQLMRIENEDERSFYEIESARSGWSVRTLQRQYNSSLYERLALSRDKEVQNVKEIKRCDGLH
;
A
#
# COMPACT_ATOMS: atom_id res chain seq x y z
N MET A 1 26.21 -22.06 -7.07
CA MET A 1 25.69 -22.22 -5.69
C MET A 1 25.83 -20.93 -4.89
N LEU A 2 27.04 -20.38 -4.68
CA LEU A 2 27.24 -19.14 -3.90
C LEU A 2 26.46 -17.91 -4.45
N ILE A 3 26.49 -17.66 -5.76
CA ILE A 3 25.77 -16.52 -6.36
C ILE A 3 24.26 -16.60 -6.09
N ILE A 4 23.67 -17.79 -6.22
CA ILE A 4 22.23 -18.01 -5.96
C ILE A 4 21.91 -17.68 -4.50
N VAL A 5 22.72 -18.17 -3.56
CA VAL A 5 22.55 -17.88 -2.13
C VAL A 5 22.68 -16.38 -1.84
N LEU A 6 23.69 -15.71 -2.41
CA LEU A 6 23.87 -14.26 -2.22
C LEU A 6 22.72 -13.44 -2.81
N THR A 7 22.20 -13.84 -3.97
CA THR A 7 21.02 -13.21 -4.57
C THR A 7 19.80 -13.37 -3.68
N GLU A 8 19.59 -14.57 -3.14
CA GLU A 8 18.46 -14.85 -2.25
C GLU A 8 18.53 -14.04 -0.96
N LEU A 9 19.68 -14.03 -0.29
CA LEU A 9 19.89 -13.25 0.94
C LEU A 9 19.68 -11.74 0.70
N ARG A 10 20.10 -11.23 -0.46
CA ARG A 10 19.87 -9.85 -0.85
C ARG A 10 18.39 -9.56 -1.05
N ASN A 11 17.65 -10.47 -1.69
CA ASN A 11 16.21 -10.32 -1.91
C ASN A 11 15.44 -10.30 -0.58
N ILE A 12 15.75 -11.23 0.33
CA ILE A 12 15.15 -11.28 1.68
C ILE A 12 15.40 -9.97 2.42
N THR A 13 16.64 -9.47 2.39
CA THR A 13 17.01 -8.20 3.03
C THR A 13 16.18 -7.04 2.47
N VAL A 14 16.04 -6.96 1.15
CA VAL A 14 15.25 -5.91 0.49
C VAL A 14 13.77 -6.00 0.86
N GLN A 15 13.21 -7.20 0.94
CA GLN A 15 11.81 -7.41 1.32
C GLN A 15 11.54 -6.97 2.77
N GLN A 16 12.41 -7.37 3.70
CA GLN A 16 12.29 -6.99 5.12
C GLN A 16 12.39 -5.47 5.31
N VAL A 17 13.35 -4.83 4.65
CA VAL A 17 13.49 -3.36 4.68
C VAL A 17 12.24 -2.67 4.12
N ASN A 18 11.71 -3.15 2.99
CA ASN A 18 10.49 -2.60 2.39
C ASN A 18 9.29 -2.75 3.34
N MET A 19 9.12 -3.91 3.97
CA MET A 19 8.03 -4.17 4.90
C MET A 19 8.11 -3.24 6.12
N ILE A 20 9.27 -3.14 6.76
CA ILE A 20 9.50 -2.23 7.90
C ILE A 20 9.20 -0.78 7.50
N GLN A 21 9.62 -0.37 6.31
CA GLN A 21 9.35 0.96 5.78
C GLN A 21 7.84 1.22 5.63
N LEU A 22 7.09 0.25 5.09
CA LEU A 22 5.64 0.37 4.92
C LEU A 22 4.89 0.45 6.24
N LEU A 23 5.25 -0.41 7.20
CA LEU A 23 4.70 -0.39 8.55
C LEU A 23 5.02 0.93 9.27
N THR A 24 6.22 1.46 9.07
CA THR A 24 6.62 2.78 9.62
C THR A 24 5.74 3.89 9.07
N TYR A 25 5.55 3.97 7.75
CA TYR A 25 4.68 4.99 7.15
C TYR A 25 3.21 4.80 7.53
N TYR A 26 2.74 3.56 7.67
CA TYR A 26 1.39 3.27 8.18
C TYR A 26 1.21 3.80 9.60
N ALA A 27 2.15 3.50 10.50
CA ALA A 27 2.12 3.94 11.90
C ALA A 27 2.14 5.46 12.04
N ILE A 28 3.02 6.13 11.27
CA ILE A 28 3.10 7.58 11.23
C ILE A 28 1.78 8.18 10.72
N GLY A 29 1.22 7.61 9.66
CA GLY A 29 -0.06 8.04 9.11
C GLY A 29 -1.20 7.93 10.12
N LYS A 30 -1.28 6.82 10.86
CA LYS A 30 -2.24 6.61 11.95
C LYS A 30 -2.11 7.69 13.01
N TRP A 31 -0.90 7.89 13.53
CA TRP A 31 -0.62 8.91 14.55
C TRP A 31 -1.02 10.32 14.10
N ILE A 32 -0.70 10.70 12.85
CA ILE A 32 -1.07 12.02 12.31
C ILE A 32 -2.59 12.18 12.29
N VAL A 33 -3.33 11.16 11.84
CA VAL A 33 -4.80 11.22 11.76
C VAL A 33 -5.43 11.33 13.15
N GLU A 34 -4.97 10.54 14.11
CA GLU A 34 -5.47 10.57 15.48
C GLU A 34 -5.22 11.91 16.17
N VAL A 35 -4.02 12.48 16.02
CA VAL A 35 -3.68 13.79 16.58
C VAL A 35 -4.52 14.89 15.94
N GLN A 36 -4.80 14.80 14.63
CA GLN A 36 -5.65 15.75 13.93
C GLN A 36 -7.12 15.66 14.38
N GLN A 37 -7.65 14.46 14.60
CA GLN A 37 -9.01 14.23 15.08
C GLN A 37 -9.20 14.74 16.52
N ARG A 38 -8.23 14.52 17.41
CA ARG A 38 -8.27 15.07 18.79
C ARG A 38 -8.22 16.61 18.83
N GLY A 39 -7.71 17.24 17.77
CA GLY A 39 -7.61 18.70 17.63
C GLY A 39 -8.76 19.37 16.87
N GLU A 40 -9.92 18.70 16.78
CA GLU A 40 -11.06 18.84 15.84
C GLU A 40 -11.63 20.24 15.52
N SER A 41 -11.13 21.35 16.07
CA SER A 41 -11.79 22.66 15.93
C SER A 41 -11.20 23.61 14.88
N ARG A 42 -10.02 23.37 14.28
CA ARG A 42 -9.45 24.30 13.27
C ARG A 42 -8.61 23.60 12.20
N ALA A 43 -8.99 23.73 10.92
CA ALA A 43 -8.21 23.31 9.75
C ALA A 43 -6.74 23.82 9.75
N ARG A 44 -6.45 24.86 10.54
CA ARG A 44 -5.11 25.40 10.79
C ARG A 44 -4.18 24.45 11.55
N TYR A 45 -4.71 23.48 12.30
CA TYR A 45 -3.92 22.56 13.11
C TYR A 45 -3.33 21.41 12.28
N GLY A 46 -4.05 20.93 11.25
CA GLY A 46 -3.59 19.80 10.44
C GLY A 46 -2.28 20.04 9.70
N SER A 47 -2.11 21.23 9.11
CA SER A 47 -0.86 21.65 8.47
C SER A 47 0.25 21.92 9.50
N GLN A 48 -0.10 22.41 10.69
CA GLN A 48 0.87 22.61 11.78
C GLN A 48 1.37 21.30 12.38
N VAL A 49 0.52 20.26 12.51
CA VAL A 49 0.92 18.94 13.02
C VAL A 49 1.99 18.31 12.13
N ILE A 50 1.77 18.30 10.82
CA ILE A 50 2.73 17.75 9.86
C ILE A 50 4.04 18.54 9.88
N LYS A 51 3.96 19.87 9.91
CA LYS A 51 5.15 20.73 9.96
C LYS A 51 5.97 20.49 11.24
N ARG A 52 5.33 20.51 12.41
CA ARG A 52 5.99 20.25 13.70
C ARG A 52 6.59 18.86 13.75
N LEU A 53 5.85 17.84 13.31
CA LEU A 53 6.36 16.47 13.26
C LEU A 53 7.59 16.35 12.35
N SER A 54 7.57 16.99 11.17
CA SER A 54 8.73 17.04 10.28
C SER A 54 9.93 17.71 10.96
N GLU A 55 9.72 18.84 11.65
CA GLU A 55 10.78 19.55 12.39
C GLU A 55 11.36 18.70 13.53
N GLU A 56 10.52 17.99 14.28
CA GLU A 56 10.93 17.08 15.36
C GLU A 56 11.68 15.86 14.82
N MET A 57 11.15 15.22 13.76
CA MET A 57 11.79 14.06 13.16
C MET A 57 13.15 14.41 12.54
N LYS A 58 13.30 15.59 11.93
CA LYS A 58 14.59 16.07 11.41
C LYS A 58 15.65 16.27 12.50
N LYS A 59 15.25 16.50 13.76
CA LYS A 59 16.19 16.62 14.89
C LYS A 59 16.69 15.26 15.37
N ASN A 60 15.82 14.26 15.33
CA ASN A 60 16.10 12.93 15.88
C ASN A 60 16.53 11.91 14.82
N PHE A 61 16.29 12.19 13.53
CA PHE A 61 16.57 11.31 12.40
C PHE A 61 17.18 12.08 11.24
N GLU A 62 18.19 11.49 10.60
CA GLU A 62 18.98 12.18 9.59
C GLU A 62 18.22 12.43 8.27
N ARG A 63 17.33 11.53 7.85
CA ARG A 63 16.64 11.58 6.54
C ARG A 63 15.27 10.88 6.54
N GLY A 64 14.42 11.19 5.55
CA GLY A 64 13.20 10.42 5.23
C GLY A 64 11.87 11.02 5.69
N PHE A 65 11.89 12.05 6.54
CA PHE A 65 10.71 12.63 7.20
C PHE A 65 10.46 14.09 6.82
N SER A 66 10.40 14.37 5.51
CA SER A 66 9.93 15.69 5.04
C SER A 66 8.41 15.82 5.24
N GLU A 67 7.89 17.05 5.22
CA GLU A 67 6.45 17.29 5.25
C GLU A 67 5.70 16.50 4.18
N ASP A 68 6.27 16.35 2.98
CA ASP A 68 5.63 15.60 1.90
C ASP A 68 5.65 14.09 2.16
N SER A 69 6.72 13.54 2.73
CA SER A 69 6.73 12.15 3.21
C SER A 69 5.63 11.91 4.25
N LEU A 70 5.43 12.85 5.17
CA LEU A 70 4.39 12.75 6.21
C LEU A 70 2.97 12.91 5.65
N LYS A 71 2.77 13.79 4.66
CA LYS A 71 1.50 13.87 3.91
C LYS A 71 1.21 12.55 3.18
N ASN A 72 2.22 11.95 2.57
CA ASN A 72 2.10 10.63 1.93
C ASN A 72 1.79 9.53 2.95
N ALA A 73 2.45 9.54 4.12
CA ALA A 73 2.16 8.61 5.21
C ALA A 73 0.71 8.72 5.70
N ARG A 74 0.23 9.95 5.92
CA ARG A 74 -1.18 10.22 6.26
C ARG A 74 -2.13 9.69 5.18
N LYS A 75 -1.85 9.98 3.91
CA LYS A 75 -2.67 9.49 2.78
C LYS A 75 -2.66 7.95 2.74
N PHE A 76 -1.49 7.34 2.95
CA PHE A 76 -1.31 5.90 2.95
C PHE A 76 -2.16 5.22 4.01
N TYR A 77 -2.09 5.69 5.26
CA TYR A 77 -2.94 5.19 6.33
C TYR A 77 -4.42 5.34 5.98
N MET A 78 -4.87 6.53 5.58
CA MET A 78 -6.29 6.74 5.22
C MET A 78 -6.77 5.85 4.07
N THR A 79 -5.88 5.49 3.15
CA THR A 79 -6.18 4.65 1.98
C THR A 79 -6.25 3.16 2.32
N TYR A 80 -5.48 2.71 3.31
CA TYR A 80 -5.29 1.30 3.62
C TYR A 80 -5.58 0.93 5.10
N LYS A 81 -6.29 1.80 5.83
CA LYS A 81 -6.57 1.65 7.28
C LYS A 81 -7.24 0.32 7.64
N ASP A 82 -7.95 -0.28 6.69
CA ASP A 82 -8.71 -1.52 6.90
C ASP A 82 -7.86 -2.78 6.65
N ARG A 83 -6.56 -2.64 6.34
CA ARG A 83 -5.66 -3.77 6.05
C ARG A 83 -4.98 -4.37 7.27
N ILE A 84 -4.87 -3.62 8.36
CA ILE A 84 -4.23 -4.08 9.59
C ILE A 84 -5.21 -3.86 10.73
N ASP A 85 -5.63 -4.96 11.36
CA ASP A 85 -6.46 -4.92 12.55
C ASP A 85 -5.80 -4.11 13.67
N GLU A 86 -6.60 -3.31 14.37
CA GLU A 86 -6.10 -2.42 15.42
C GLU A 86 -5.38 -3.18 16.55
N THR A 87 -5.86 -4.37 16.90
CA THR A 87 -5.24 -5.23 17.92
C THR A 87 -3.85 -5.72 17.48
N VAL A 88 -3.69 -6.07 16.20
CA VAL A 88 -2.41 -6.49 15.61
C VAL A 88 -1.45 -5.30 15.56
N PHE A 89 -1.94 -4.13 15.14
CA PHE A 89 -1.15 -2.92 15.10
C PHE A 89 -0.64 -2.50 16.48
N ASN A 90 -1.48 -2.56 17.52
CA ASN A 90 -1.09 -2.18 18.88
C ASN A 90 -0.02 -3.13 19.45
N ARG A 91 -0.17 -4.44 19.23
CA ARG A 91 0.83 -5.46 19.60
C ARG A 91 2.19 -5.21 18.93
N PHE A 92 2.17 -4.73 17.69
CA PHE A 92 3.38 -4.37 16.96
C PHE A 92 3.99 -3.04 17.47
N ALA A 93 3.24 -1.96 17.41
CA ALA A 93 3.76 -0.60 17.57
C ALA A 93 4.00 -0.20 19.04
N VAL A 94 3.21 -0.75 19.97
CA VAL A 94 3.24 -0.39 21.39
C VAL A 94 3.96 -1.45 22.21
N GLU A 95 3.59 -2.72 22.03
CA GLU A 95 4.16 -3.82 22.81
C GLU A 95 5.52 -4.31 22.26
N LYS A 96 5.93 -3.84 21.07
CA LYS A 96 7.19 -4.20 20.39
C LYS A 96 7.38 -5.73 20.28
N ASN A 97 6.29 -6.46 20.14
CA ASN A 97 6.33 -7.91 20.17
C ASN A 97 6.85 -8.46 18.84
N GLU A 98 8.00 -9.14 18.89
CA GLU A 98 8.66 -9.73 17.71
C GLU A 98 7.79 -10.81 17.03
N THR A 99 6.88 -11.49 17.75
CA THR A 99 5.99 -12.50 17.16
C THR A 99 4.93 -11.90 16.22
N VAL A 100 4.83 -10.58 16.11
CA VAL A 100 3.94 -9.95 15.11
C VAL A 100 4.59 -9.94 13.73
N PHE A 101 5.93 -9.96 13.66
CA PHE A 101 6.60 -10.09 12.37
C PHE A 101 6.28 -11.43 11.70
N SER A 102 6.22 -12.53 12.46
CA SER A 102 5.85 -13.84 11.91
C SER A 102 4.41 -13.88 11.37
N LEU A 103 3.46 -13.14 11.97
CA LEU A 103 2.10 -12.99 11.43
C LEU A 103 2.10 -12.29 10.07
N PHE A 104 2.93 -11.27 9.92
CA PHE A 104 3.06 -10.55 8.66
C PHE A 104 3.91 -11.30 7.62
N GLU A 105 4.75 -12.24 8.03
CA GLU A 105 5.46 -13.15 7.10
C GLU A 105 4.50 -14.13 6.44
N GLU A 106 3.53 -14.68 7.19
CA GLU A 106 2.53 -15.59 6.62
C GLU A 106 1.55 -14.88 5.67
N LYS A 107 1.07 -13.69 6.06
CA LYS A 107 0.15 -12.90 5.25
C LYS A 107 0.51 -11.42 5.31
N PRO A 108 1.41 -10.95 4.44
CA PRO A 108 1.85 -9.56 4.46
C PRO A 108 0.69 -8.62 4.10
N PRO A 109 0.44 -7.55 4.87
CA PRO A 109 -0.62 -6.59 4.57
C PRO A 109 -0.30 -5.75 3.33
N PHE A 110 0.98 -5.72 2.94
CA PHE A 110 1.51 -4.97 1.82
C PHE A 110 2.50 -5.82 1.03
N ILE A 111 2.32 -5.90 -0.29
CA ILE A 111 3.01 -6.86 -1.16
C ILE A 111 3.94 -6.21 -2.20
N VAL A 112 3.95 -4.87 -2.28
CA VAL A 112 4.83 -4.10 -3.18
C VAL A 112 5.62 -3.05 -2.39
N SER A 113 6.65 -2.44 -2.98
CA SER A 113 7.47 -1.44 -2.26
C SER A 113 6.75 -0.10 -2.07
N TRP A 114 7.24 0.74 -1.15
CA TRP A 114 6.71 2.09 -0.88
C TRP A 114 6.52 2.93 -2.15
N SER A 115 7.48 2.89 -3.07
CA SER A 115 7.40 3.65 -4.32
C SER A 115 6.24 3.21 -5.23
N HIS A 116 5.82 1.94 -5.16
CA HIS A 116 4.61 1.49 -5.85
C HIS A 116 3.36 2.07 -5.19
N TYR A 117 3.28 2.02 -3.85
CA TYR A 117 2.16 2.60 -3.12
C TYR A 117 2.01 4.11 -3.35
N LEU A 118 3.10 4.85 -3.51
CA LEU A 118 3.03 6.27 -3.90
C LEU A 118 2.31 6.48 -5.23
N GLN A 119 2.41 5.56 -6.19
CA GLN A 119 1.63 5.60 -7.44
C GLN A 119 0.21 5.07 -7.25
N LEU A 120 0.05 3.93 -6.58
CA LEU A 120 -1.25 3.28 -6.36
C LEU A 120 -2.22 4.20 -5.59
N MET A 121 -1.73 4.97 -4.62
CA MET A 121 -2.55 5.94 -3.88
C MET A 121 -3.12 7.07 -4.76
N ARG A 122 -2.65 7.23 -6.00
CA ARG A 122 -3.19 8.23 -6.95
C ARG A 122 -4.41 7.69 -7.69
N ILE A 123 -4.63 6.38 -7.69
CA ILE A 123 -5.76 5.71 -8.30
C ILE A 123 -6.94 5.82 -7.34
N GLU A 124 -8.06 6.41 -7.79
CA GLU A 124 -9.25 6.61 -6.94
C GLU A 124 -10.06 5.32 -6.77
N ASN A 125 -10.23 4.56 -7.85
CA ASN A 125 -10.96 3.30 -7.86
C ASN A 125 -10.19 2.22 -7.07
N GLU A 126 -10.84 1.62 -6.08
CA GLU A 126 -10.25 0.61 -5.19
C GLU A 126 -9.96 -0.72 -5.90
N ASP A 127 -10.85 -1.15 -6.80
CA ASP A 127 -10.70 -2.40 -7.57
C ASP A 127 -9.53 -2.27 -8.54
N GLU A 128 -9.44 -1.14 -9.24
CA GLU A 128 -8.33 -0.82 -10.14
C GLU A 128 -7.01 -0.77 -9.38
N ARG A 129 -7.00 -0.11 -8.22
CA ARG A 129 -5.82 -0.02 -7.36
C ARG A 129 -5.35 -1.41 -6.91
N SER A 130 -6.29 -2.25 -6.47
CA SER A 130 -6.00 -3.61 -6.02
C SER A 130 -5.52 -4.50 -7.17
N PHE A 131 -6.09 -4.34 -8.36
CA PHE A 131 -5.63 -5.02 -9.57
C PHE A 131 -4.17 -4.70 -9.87
N TYR A 132 -3.82 -3.41 -9.94
CA TYR A 132 -2.45 -3.00 -10.25
C TYR A 132 -1.44 -3.39 -9.18
N GLU A 133 -1.85 -3.41 -7.90
CA GLU A 133 -1.02 -3.91 -6.81
C GLU A 133 -0.69 -5.39 -6.97
N ILE A 134 -1.72 -6.22 -7.18
CA ILE A 134 -1.59 -7.68 -7.34
C ILE A 134 -0.75 -8.01 -8.57
N GLU A 135 -1.04 -7.39 -9.71
CA GLU A 135 -0.31 -7.64 -10.95
C GLU A 135 1.15 -7.16 -10.86
N SER A 136 1.41 -6.05 -10.16
CA SER A 136 2.78 -5.59 -9.93
C SER A 136 3.58 -6.57 -9.09
N ALA A 137 2.97 -7.14 -8.03
CA ALA A 137 3.61 -8.14 -7.19
C ALA A 137 3.84 -9.46 -7.94
N ARG A 138 2.83 -9.96 -8.67
CA ARG A 138 2.89 -11.22 -9.41
C ARG A 138 3.89 -11.18 -10.56
N SER A 139 3.89 -10.10 -11.33
CA SER A 139 4.70 -9.96 -12.55
C SER A 139 6.06 -9.29 -12.29
N GLY A 140 6.38 -8.94 -11.04
CA GLY A 140 7.62 -8.26 -10.68
C GLY A 140 7.78 -6.90 -11.37
N TRP A 141 6.69 -6.15 -11.55
CA TRP A 141 6.75 -4.87 -12.25
C TRP A 141 7.58 -3.86 -11.48
N SER A 142 8.39 -3.09 -12.21
CA SER A 142 8.97 -1.87 -11.68
C SER A 142 7.90 -0.77 -11.60
N VAL A 143 8.15 0.27 -10.80
CA VAL A 143 7.28 1.46 -10.73
C VAL A 143 7.04 2.08 -12.11
N ARG A 144 8.05 2.04 -12.99
CA ARG A 144 7.93 2.52 -14.37
C ARG A 144 7.00 1.64 -15.20
N THR A 145 7.06 0.34 -15.01
CA THR A 145 6.18 -0.62 -15.69
C THR A 145 4.75 -0.45 -15.19
N LEU A 146 4.53 -0.36 -13.88
CA LEU A 146 3.23 -0.03 -13.29
C LEU A 146 2.64 1.24 -13.92
N GLN A 147 3.41 2.33 -13.96
CA GLN A 147 2.94 3.59 -14.57
C GLN A 147 2.58 3.44 -16.04
N ARG A 148 3.37 2.67 -16.81
CA ARG A 148 3.07 2.40 -18.22
C ARG A 148 1.78 1.60 -18.38
N GLN A 149 1.57 0.57 -17.56
CA GLN A 149 0.39 -0.27 -17.63
C GLN A 149 -0.87 0.50 -17.21
N TYR A 150 -0.76 1.33 -16.18
CA TYR A 150 -1.80 2.27 -15.78
C TYR A 150 -2.17 3.23 -16.92
N ASN A 151 -1.17 3.91 -17.51
CA ASN A 151 -1.42 4.84 -18.62
C ASN A 151 -1.99 4.19 -19.89
N SER A 152 -1.91 2.86 -20.01
CA SER A 152 -2.48 2.09 -21.13
C SER A 152 -3.89 1.56 -20.84
N SER A 153 -4.50 1.98 -19.73
CA SER A 153 -5.82 1.54 -19.28
C SER A 153 -5.97 0.01 -19.32
N LEU A 154 -4.95 -0.69 -18.82
CA LEU A 154 -4.93 -2.16 -18.80
C LEU A 154 -6.12 -2.71 -18.01
N TYR A 155 -6.44 -2.10 -16.87
CA TYR A 155 -7.57 -2.50 -16.04
C TYR A 155 -8.89 -2.38 -16.80
N GLU A 156 -9.18 -1.22 -17.40
CA GLU A 156 -10.45 -1.00 -18.12
C GLU A 156 -10.56 -1.92 -19.33
N ARG A 157 -9.46 -2.18 -20.04
CA ARG A 157 -9.47 -3.12 -21.17
C ARG A 157 -9.81 -4.55 -20.74
N LEU A 158 -9.26 -5.01 -19.62
CA LEU A 158 -9.57 -6.35 -19.09
C LEU A 158 -10.97 -6.42 -18.50
N ALA A 159 -11.43 -5.36 -17.82
CA ALA A 159 -12.79 -5.26 -17.32
C ALA A 159 -13.82 -5.31 -18.46
N LEU A 160 -13.61 -4.52 -19.52
CA LEU A 160 -14.45 -4.52 -20.72
C LEU A 160 -14.44 -5.86 -21.47
N SER A 161 -13.29 -6.55 -21.51
CA SER A 161 -13.19 -7.88 -22.11
C SER A 161 -13.96 -8.92 -21.30
N ARG A 162 -13.82 -8.90 -19.97
CA ARG A 162 -14.54 -9.80 -19.07
C ARG A 162 -16.05 -9.60 -19.16
N ASP A 163 -16.51 -8.35 -19.24
CA ASP A 163 -17.92 -8.05 -19.41
C ASP A 163 -18.45 -8.54 -20.76
N LYS A 164 -17.69 -8.40 -21.85
CA LYS A 164 -18.05 -8.97 -23.16
C LYS A 164 -18.14 -10.50 -23.13
N GLU A 165 -17.20 -11.18 -22.47
CA GLU A 165 -17.26 -12.64 -22.30
C GLU A 165 -18.47 -13.07 -21.47
N VAL A 166 -18.77 -12.36 -20.38
CA VAL A 166 -19.96 -12.63 -19.55
C VAL A 166 -21.26 -12.41 -20.33
N GLN A 167 -21.34 -11.38 -21.18
CA GLN A 167 -22.49 -11.17 -22.07
C GLN A 167 -22.60 -12.28 -23.12
N ASN A 168 -21.50 -12.64 -23.79
CA ASN A 168 -21.48 -13.72 -24.77
C ASN A 168 -21.89 -15.06 -24.16
N VAL A 169 -21.44 -15.39 -22.94
CA VAL A 169 -21.85 -16.62 -22.24
C VAL A 169 -23.32 -16.59 -21.85
N LYS A 170 -23.87 -15.43 -21.48
CA LYS A 170 -25.32 -15.26 -21.22
C LYS A 170 -26.14 -15.41 -22.51
N GLU A 171 -25.67 -14.90 -23.63
CA GLU A 171 -26.33 -15.06 -24.93
C GLU A 171 -26.30 -16.51 -25.42
N ILE A 172 -25.16 -17.20 -25.30
CA ILE A 172 -25.04 -18.63 -25.63
C ILE A 172 -26.02 -19.46 -24.79
N LYS A 173 -26.08 -19.25 -23.48
CA LYS A 173 -27.05 -19.94 -22.61
C LYS A 173 -28.51 -19.60 -22.90
N ARG A 174 -28.79 -18.44 -23.50
CA ARG A 174 -30.13 -18.04 -23.94
C ARG A 174 -30.50 -18.67 -25.27
N CYS A 175 -29.53 -18.90 -26.15
CA CYS A 175 -29.69 -19.64 -27.41
C CYS A 175 -29.80 -21.16 -27.20
N ASP A 176 -29.14 -21.70 -26.16
CA ASP A 176 -29.20 -23.12 -25.79
C ASP A 176 -30.39 -23.48 -24.88
N GLY A 177 -31.32 -22.54 -24.67
CA GLY A 177 -32.59 -22.76 -23.98
C GLY A 177 -33.58 -23.60 -24.79
N LEU A 178 -33.27 -24.89 -24.97
CA LEU A 178 -34.25 -25.96 -24.85
C LEU A 178 -34.67 -26.08 -23.38
N HIS A 179 -35.95 -26.35 -23.16
CA HIS A 179 -36.66 -26.47 -21.88
C HIS A 179 -35.87 -27.05 -20.70
#